data_AF-A0A317EPK0-F1
#
_entry.id   AF-A0A317EPK0-F1
#
_cell.length_a   1.000
_cell.length_b   1.000
_cell.length_c   1.000
_cell.angle_alpha   90.00
_cell.angle_beta   90.00
_cell.angle_gamma   90.00
#
_symmetry.space_group_name_H-M   'P 1'
#
loop_
_entity.id
_entity.type
_entity.pdbx_description
1 polymer ?
#
loop_
_entity_poly.entity_id
_entity_poly.type
_entity_poly.pdbx_seq_one_letter_code
_entity_poly.pdbx_strand_id
1 'polypeptide(L)'
;MINETLKEYRILCFGGGGAEIAKELIRQKFDSEKIFYFDSEIDDLNTISLKNKFQIGTFTTFGKGTKGKTDASIKVFKEDNELFLRLTKSDSIYFLVGSLGGGLFSGLLPELAVSLNTRNKKYIVIGNLPFENEQKFQATNTTYAITNLNAYTSNVLLIKNSDVQGNNPSLTKAEIFDKMDKLLCSLINELVLNFDVSEVVNKNELIYISSLEDLIFTSKSYILEHLLGINNSENKVITADTNLEILELLKFQYEYVYRISPRRFEELVEYIYKLSGYKTELTKTSRDDGADVLVWTPPPVLGDSFLTVIQAKRYAKKNHVGSAEVRELMGSSQLFKADKVQLVTTSDFTKPAISTAKAQKIDLIKFYELNETIKNLIA
;
A
#
# COMPACT_ATOMS: atom_id res chain seq x y z
N MET A 1 -10.78 7.42 -36.21
CA MET A 1 -9.38 7.52 -35.77
C MET A 1 -9.40 7.55 -34.26
N ILE A 2 -9.03 6.43 -33.64
CA ILE A 2 -8.99 6.27 -32.18
C ILE A 2 -7.73 7.00 -31.71
N ASN A 3 -7.84 7.86 -30.69
CA ASN A 3 -6.77 8.69 -30.14
C ASN A 3 -5.53 7.85 -29.77
N GLU A 4 -4.48 7.92 -30.60
CA GLU A 4 -3.13 7.41 -30.35
C GLU A 4 -2.28 8.40 -29.52
N THR A 5 -2.83 8.97 -28.45
CA THR A 5 -1.97 9.51 -27.38
C THR A 5 -1.56 8.35 -26.48
N LEU A 6 -0.59 7.57 -26.97
CA LEU A 6 0.06 6.48 -26.25
C LEU A 6 0.45 6.93 -24.83
N LYS A 7 -0.15 6.28 -23.85
CA LYS A 7 0.24 6.18 -22.45
C LYS A 7 1.77 6.00 -22.34
N GLU A 8 2.55 7.06 -22.10
CA GLU A 8 4.00 6.90 -21.98
C GLU A 8 4.35 6.41 -20.57
N TYR A 9 4.65 5.11 -20.42
CA TYR A 9 5.15 4.52 -19.18
C TYR A 9 6.52 3.88 -19.41
N ARG A 10 7.28 3.67 -18.33
CA ARG A 10 8.53 2.89 -18.35
C ARG A 10 8.58 1.99 -17.13
N ILE A 11 9.01 0.75 -17.33
CA ILE A 11 9.19 -0.25 -16.29
C ILE A 11 10.69 -0.32 -16.02
N LEU A 12 11.11 0.15 -14.85
CA LEU A 12 12.50 0.17 -14.38
C LEU A 12 12.69 -1.01 -13.42
N CYS A 13 13.29 -2.10 -13.90
CA CYS A 13 13.55 -3.32 -13.14
C CYS A 13 14.97 -3.33 -12.55
N PHE A 14 15.12 -3.67 -11.27
CA PHE A 14 16.39 -3.57 -10.55
C PHE A 14 16.83 -4.88 -9.88
N GLY A 15 18.09 -5.26 -10.13
CA GLY A 15 18.75 -6.41 -9.52
C GLY A 15 18.12 -7.76 -9.85
N GLY A 16 18.62 -8.84 -9.24
CA GLY A 16 18.15 -10.21 -9.51
C GLY A 16 16.63 -10.42 -9.46
N GLY A 17 15.94 -9.86 -8.48
CA GLY A 17 14.46 -9.94 -8.41
C GLY A 17 13.77 -9.20 -9.55
N GLY A 18 14.26 -8.00 -9.90
CA GLY A 18 13.80 -7.29 -11.09
C GLY A 18 14.12 -8.03 -12.39
N ALA A 19 15.19 -8.83 -12.41
CA ALA A 19 15.58 -9.66 -13.55
C ALA A 19 14.52 -10.72 -13.86
N GLU A 20 14.08 -11.47 -12.84
CA GLU A 20 13.06 -12.51 -13.01
C GLU A 20 11.72 -11.92 -13.46
N ILE A 21 11.31 -10.78 -12.89
CA ILE A 21 10.10 -10.07 -13.33
C ILE A 21 10.25 -9.55 -14.77
N ALA A 22 11.41 -9.02 -15.15
CA ALA A 22 11.67 -8.59 -16.53
C ALA A 22 11.60 -9.75 -17.52
N LYS A 23 12.15 -10.93 -17.17
CA LYS A 23 12.06 -12.15 -17.99
C LYS A 23 10.61 -12.57 -18.16
N GLU A 24 9.82 -12.53 -17.08
CA GLU A 24 8.40 -12.88 -17.12
C GLU A 24 7.59 -11.91 -17.99
N LEU A 25 7.83 -10.60 -17.88
CA LEU A 25 7.21 -9.58 -18.75
C LEU A 25 7.50 -9.86 -20.24
N ILE A 26 8.76 -10.16 -20.58
CA ILE A 26 9.16 -10.52 -21.95
C ILE A 26 8.44 -11.79 -22.41
N ARG A 27 8.36 -12.81 -21.55
CA ARG A 27 7.66 -14.08 -21.83
C ARG A 27 6.18 -13.86 -22.12
N GLN A 28 5.55 -12.91 -21.43
CA GLN A 28 4.16 -12.50 -21.64
C GLN A 28 3.99 -11.51 -22.81
N LYS A 29 5.03 -11.27 -23.62
CA LYS A 29 5.03 -10.41 -24.81
C LYS A 29 4.72 -8.94 -24.52
N PHE A 30 5.14 -8.44 -23.36
CA PHE A 30 5.16 -6.99 -23.13
C PHE A 30 6.07 -6.29 -24.14
N ASP A 31 5.77 -5.01 -24.39
CA ASP A 31 6.63 -4.15 -25.18
C ASP A 31 8.01 -3.99 -24.53
N SER A 32 8.99 -4.69 -25.10
CA SER A 32 10.37 -4.69 -24.63
C SER A 32 11.05 -3.31 -24.67
N GLU A 33 10.54 -2.35 -25.46
CA GLU A 33 11.09 -0.99 -25.50
C GLU A 33 10.70 -0.18 -24.23
N LYS A 34 9.68 -0.63 -23.50
CA LYS A 34 9.21 -0.02 -22.25
C LYS A 34 9.91 -0.60 -21.02
N ILE A 35 10.64 -1.70 -21.15
CA ILE A 35 11.29 -2.41 -20.05
C ILE A 35 12.77 -2.01 -20.01
N PHE A 36 13.22 -1.51 -18.87
CA PHE A 36 14.60 -1.11 -18.62
C PHE A 36 15.13 -1.92 -17.44
N TYR A 37 16.25 -2.59 -17.62
CA TYR A 37 16.85 -3.43 -16.60
C TYR A 37 18.17 -2.83 -16.09
N PHE A 38 18.33 -2.79 -14.78
CA PHE A 38 19.52 -2.24 -14.12
C PHE A 38 20.09 -3.27 -13.15
N ASP A 39 21.37 -3.57 -13.31
CA ASP A 39 22.09 -4.39 -12.34
C ASP A 39 23.53 -3.91 -12.16
N SER A 40 24.06 -4.14 -10.97
CA SER A 40 25.47 -3.97 -10.63
C SER A 40 26.31 -5.24 -10.79
N GLU A 41 25.66 -6.37 -11.09
CA GLU A 41 26.28 -7.65 -11.39
C GLU A 41 26.22 -7.94 -12.89
N ILE A 42 27.39 -8.10 -13.53
CA ILE A 42 27.48 -8.24 -14.99
C ILE A 42 26.94 -9.59 -15.48
N ASP A 43 27.13 -10.64 -14.67
CA ASP A 43 26.68 -11.99 -15.02
C ASP A 43 25.15 -12.04 -15.09
N ASP A 44 24.47 -11.44 -14.11
CA ASP A 44 23.00 -11.29 -14.10
C ASP A 44 22.51 -10.48 -15.31
N LEU A 45 23.20 -9.39 -15.65
CA LEU A 45 22.91 -8.56 -16.84
C LEU A 45 22.97 -9.35 -18.16
N ASN A 46 23.85 -10.35 -18.24
CA ASN A 46 24.00 -11.19 -19.41
C ASN A 46 22.90 -12.26 -19.54
N THR A 47 22.18 -12.58 -18.46
CA THR A 47 21.08 -13.55 -18.49
C THR A 47 19.82 -13.04 -19.21
N ILE A 48 19.71 -11.73 -19.42
CA ILE A 48 18.52 -11.10 -20.03
C ILE A 48 18.81 -10.59 -21.44
N SER A 49 17.89 -10.94 -22.35
CA SER A 49 17.86 -10.43 -23.73
C SER A 49 16.95 -9.20 -23.84
N LEU A 50 17.43 -8.07 -23.34
CA LEU A 50 16.81 -6.74 -23.52
C LEU A 50 17.81 -5.78 -24.13
N LYS A 51 17.31 -4.86 -24.98
CA LYS A 51 18.10 -3.75 -25.51
C LYS A 51 18.42 -2.72 -24.42
N ASN A 52 17.43 -2.40 -23.60
CA ASN A 52 17.50 -1.38 -22.54
C ASN A 52 18.02 -1.98 -21.23
N LYS A 53 19.21 -2.59 -21.25
CA LYS A 53 19.87 -3.09 -20.04
C LYS A 53 21.12 -2.28 -19.72
N PHE A 54 21.29 -1.94 -18.45
CA PHE A 54 22.32 -1.02 -18.00
C PHE A 54 23.07 -1.64 -16.83
N GLN A 55 24.38 -1.76 -16.97
CA GLN A 55 25.24 -2.00 -15.83
C GLN A 55 25.39 -0.70 -15.04
N ILE A 56 25.18 -0.75 -13.73
CA ILE A 56 25.35 0.39 -12.81
C ILE A 56 26.37 0.07 -11.72
N GLY A 57 27.02 1.08 -11.18
CA GLY A 57 27.95 0.95 -10.07
C GLY A 57 29.25 0.27 -10.47
N THR A 58 29.68 0.39 -11.72
CA THR A 58 30.87 -0.30 -12.25
C THR A 58 32.14 -0.03 -11.43
N PHE A 59 32.34 1.20 -10.95
CA PHE A 59 33.48 1.55 -10.10
C PHE A 59 33.26 1.12 -8.65
N THR A 60 32.02 1.18 -8.18
CA THR A 60 31.64 0.79 -6.81
C THR A 60 31.71 -0.72 -6.57
N THR A 61 31.23 -1.53 -7.51
CA THR A 61 31.05 -2.99 -7.35
C THR A 61 32.04 -3.82 -8.15
N PHE A 62 32.74 -3.21 -9.12
CA PHE A 62 33.58 -3.92 -10.10
C PHE A 62 32.81 -5.04 -10.82
N GLY A 63 31.50 -4.84 -11.04
CA GLY A 63 30.61 -5.80 -11.71
C GLY A 63 30.22 -7.02 -10.88
N LYS A 64 30.46 -7.02 -9.55
CA LYS A 64 30.23 -8.17 -8.65
C LYS A 64 29.02 -8.00 -7.72
N GLY A 65 28.13 -7.06 -8.03
CA GLY A 65 26.98 -6.76 -7.19
C GLY A 65 27.32 -6.02 -5.89
N THR A 66 26.27 -5.57 -5.19
CA THR A 66 26.37 -4.88 -3.89
C THR A 66 26.58 -5.83 -2.71
N LYS A 67 26.47 -7.16 -2.93
CA LYS A 67 26.63 -8.21 -1.91
C LYS A 67 25.76 -8.00 -0.66
N GLY A 68 24.54 -7.52 -0.86
CA GLY A 68 23.60 -7.28 0.24
C GLY A 68 23.86 -6.01 1.05
N LYS A 69 24.83 -5.17 0.65
CA LYS A 69 25.22 -3.97 1.40
C LYS A 69 24.49 -2.72 0.92
N THR A 70 23.71 -2.11 1.82
CA THR A 70 22.94 -0.88 1.52
C THR A 70 23.85 0.32 1.21
N ASP A 71 24.95 0.50 1.93
CA ASP A 71 25.90 1.61 1.71
C ASP A 71 26.58 1.54 0.33
N ALA A 72 26.88 0.33 -0.13
CA ALA A 72 27.36 0.11 -1.50
C ALA A 72 26.29 0.51 -2.52
N SER A 73 25.03 0.14 -2.30
CA SER A 73 23.93 0.51 -3.21
C SER A 73 23.70 2.02 -3.31
N ILE A 74 23.78 2.76 -2.21
CA ILE A 74 23.69 4.23 -2.23
C ILE A 74 24.83 4.84 -3.08
N LYS A 75 26.04 4.27 -3.00
CA LYS A 75 27.17 4.69 -3.86
C LYS A 75 26.93 4.36 -5.33
N VAL A 76 26.36 3.18 -5.63
CA VAL A 76 25.94 2.80 -6.99
C VAL A 76 24.95 3.83 -7.55
N PHE A 77 23.93 4.23 -6.77
CA PHE A 77 22.99 5.25 -7.23
C PHE A 77 23.69 6.59 -7.52
N LYS A 78 24.58 7.05 -6.63
CA LYS A 78 25.30 8.32 -6.80
C LYS A 78 26.22 8.30 -8.01
N GLU A 79 26.88 7.18 -8.27
CA GLU A 79 27.75 6.97 -9.43
C GLU A 79 26.98 7.17 -10.75
N ASP A 80 25.76 6.60 -10.84
CA ASP A 80 24.97 6.58 -12.08
C ASP A 80 23.74 7.49 -12.06
N ASN A 81 23.66 8.46 -11.15
CA ASN A 81 22.47 9.33 -11.04
C ASN A 81 22.17 10.05 -12.36
N GLU A 82 23.19 10.47 -13.10
CA GLU A 82 23.03 11.08 -14.43
C GLU A 82 22.31 10.18 -15.44
N LEU A 83 22.51 8.85 -15.36
CA LEU A 83 21.77 7.90 -16.17
C LEU A 83 20.28 7.95 -15.83
N PHE A 84 19.94 7.87 -14.54
CA PHE A 84 18.55 7.93 -14.09
C PHE A 84 17.89 9.26 -14.46
N LEU A 85 18.60 10.39 -14.30
CA LEU A 85 18.12 11.70 -14.72
C LEU A 85 17.77 11.72 -16.22
N ARG A 86 18.60 11.12 -17.08
CA ARG A 86 18.34 11.03 -18.53
C ARG A 86 17.18 10.11 -18.88
N LEU A 87 17.12 8.95 -18.25
CA LEU A 87 16.06 7.96 -18.48
C LEU A 87 14.72 8.38 -17.91
N THR A 88 14.69 9.39 -17.03
CA THR A 88 13.47 9.90 -16.40
C THR A 88 13.17 11.35 -16.79
N LYS A 89 13.62 11.78 -18.00
CA LYS A 89 13.35 13.12 -18.53
C LYS A 89 11.90 13.34 -18.96
N SER A 90 11.29 12.33 -19.60
CA SER A 90 9.92 12.41 -20.11
C SER A 90 8.90 12.56 -18.99
N ASP A 91 7.68 12.99 -19.28
CA ASP A 91 6.57 13.00 -18.32
C ASP A 91 5.81 11.67 -18.41
N SER A 92 6.53 10.60 -18.10
CA SER A 92 6.02 9.22 -18.08
C SER A 92 5.67 8.78 -16.66
N ILE A 93 4.83 7.74 -16.54
CA ILE A 93 4.73 6.98 -15.27
C ILE A 93 5.87 5.95 -15.22
N TYR A 94 6.61 5.94 -14.12
CA TYR A 94 7.69 4.99 -13.88
C TYR A 94 7.24 3.89 -12.91
N PHE A 95 7.28 2.64 -13.35
CA PHE A 95 7.11 1.48 -12.47
C PHE A 95 8.50 1.05 -11.98
N LEU A 96 8.77 1.24 -10.68
CA LEU A 96 10.02 0.84 -10.05
C LEU A 96 9.87 -0.58 -9.52
N VAL A 97 10.51 -1.54 -10.18
CA VAL A 97 10.27 -2.97 -9.99
C VAL A 97 11.49 -3.66 -9.40
N GLY A 98 11.31 -4.39 -8.29
CA GLY A 98 12.37 -5.21 -7.71
C GLY A 98 12.01 -5.81 -6.37
N SER A 99 12.91 -6.63 -5.81
CA SER A 99 12.70 -7.27 -4.52
C SER A 99 13.39 -6.50 -3.39
N LEU A 100 12.66 -6.25 -2.30
CA LEU A 100 13.26 -5.72 -1.08
C LEU A 100 13.99 -6.84 -0.30
N GLY A 101 14.89 -6.42 0.58
CA GLY A 101 15.79 -7.30 1.32
C GLY A 101 17.12 -7.56 0.62
N GLY A 102 17.16 -7.52 -0.71
CA GLY A 102 18.41 -7.51 -1.48
C GLY A 102 19.26 -6.26 -1.20
N GLY A 103 20.50 -6.24 -1.69
CA GLY A 103 21.41 -5.10 -1.51
C GLY A 103 21.14 -3.94 -2.46
N LEU A 104 20.97 -4.22 -3.75
CA LEU A 104 20.86 -3.19 -4.79
C LEU A 104 19.55 -2.40 -4.67
N PHE A 105 18.40 -3.03 -4.94
CA PHE A 105 17.13 -2.31 -4.99
C PHE A 105 16.77 -1.63 -3.65
N SER A 106 16.93 -2.33 -2.52
CA SER A 106 16.60 -1.78 -1.19
C SER A 106 17.35 -0.49 -0.83
N GLY A 107 18.62 -0.38 -1.24
CA GLY A 107 19.43 0.82 -0.98
C GLY A 107 19.24 1.93 -2.01
N LEU A 108 19.03 1.56 -3.27
CA LEU A 108 18.89 2.51 -4.39
C LEU A 108 17.51 3.16 -4.42
N LEU A 109 16.47 2.41 -4.05
CA LEU A 109 15.08 2.80 -4.19
C LEU A 109 14.74 4.13 -3.47
N PRO A 110 15.11 4.35 -2.19
CA PRO A 110 14.83 5.64 -1.53
C PRO A 110 15.54 6.82 -2.21
N GLU A 111 16.78 6.65 -2.65
CA GLU A 111 17.55 7.71 -3.32
C GLU A 111 16.93 8.07 -4.68
N LEU A 112 16.51 7.05 -5.44
CA LEU A 112 15.81 7.24 -6.71
C LEU A 112 14.45 7.92 -6.51
N ALA A 113 13.70 7.55 -5.47
CA ALA A 113 12.45 8.20 -5.09
C ALA A 113 12.62 9.70 -4.81
N VAL A 114 13.63 10.08 -4.03
CA VAL A 114 13.98 11.50 -3.80
C VAL A 114 14.29 12.22 -5.11
N SER A 115 15.12 11.61 -5.96
CA SER A 115 15.47 12.17 -7.27
C SER A 115 14.26 12.37 -8.17
N LEU A 116 13.28 11.45 -8.15
CA LEU A 116 12.05 11.55 -8.93
C LEU A 116 11.13 12.66 -8.38
N ASN A 117 10.91 12.70 -7.06
CA ASN A 117 10.06 13.69 -6.40
C ASN A 117 10.54 15.12 -6.58
N THR A 118 11.84 15.37 -6.41
CA THR A 118 12.44 16.71 -6.61
C THR A 118 12.25 17.26 -8.03
N ARG A 119 11.92 16.39 -8.99
CA ARG A 119 11.66 16.72 -10.39
C ARG A 119 10.20 16.50 -10.79
N ASN A 120 9.32 16.35 -9.80
CA ASN A 120 7.88 16.10 -9.97
C ASN A 120 7.56 14.93 -10.91
N LYS A 121 8.34 13.84 -10.81
CA LYS A 121 8.17 12.64 -11.64
C LYS A 121 7.23 11.65 -10.97
N LYS A 122 6.43 11.00 -11.81
CA LYS A 122 5.30 10.15 -11.42
C LYS A 122 5.74 8.70 -11.38
N TYR A 123 5.63 8.03 -10.24
CA TYR A 123 6.10 6.64 -10.14
C TYR A 123 5.32 5.80 -9.12
N ILE A 124 5.43 4.48 -9.30
CA ILE A 124 4.84 3.45 -8.45
C ILE A 124 5.91 2.40 -8.19
N VAL A 125 6.07 2.01 -6.94
CA VAL A 125 6.99 0.94 -6.53
C VAL A 125 6.22 -0.38 -6.51
N ILE A 126 6.75 -1.40 -7.18
CA ILE A 126 6.15 -2.74 -7.26
C ILE A 126 7.21 -3.77 -6.91
N GLY A 127 6.91 -4.67 -5.98
CA GLY A 127 7.91 -5.64 -5.56
C GLY A 127 7.42 -6.63 -4.53
N ASN A 128 8.36 -7.42 -4.03
CA ASN A 128 8.11 -8.37 -2.97
C ASN A 128 9.00 -8.16 -1.74
N LEU A 129 8.49 -8.61 -0.60
CA LEU A 129 9.19 -8.65 0.68
C LEU A 129 9.72 -10.07 0.96
N PRO A 130 10.90 -10.20 1.57
CA PRO A 130 11.47 -11.50 1.95
C PRO A 130 10.63 -12.20 3.03
N PHE A 131 10.87 -13.49 3.28
CA PHE A 131 10.30 -14.17 4.43
C PHE A 131 10.84 -13.60 5.76
N GLU A 132 10.05 -13.69 6.83
CA GLU A 132 10.40 -13.12 8.15
C GLU A 132 11.67 -13.74 8.77
N ASN A 133 11.98 -15.00 8.42
CA ASN A 133 13.12 -15.76 8.95
C ASN A 133 14.27 -15.93 7.93
N GLU A 134 14.43 -15.04 6.95
CA GLU A 134 15.59 -15.12 6.05
C GLU A 134 16.89 -14.58 6.69
N GLN A 135 17.84 -14.12 5.86
CA GLN A 135 19.15 -13.67 6.28
C GLN A 135 19.05 -12.32 7.00
N LYS A 136 19.83 -12.13 8.06
CA LYS A 136 19.81 -10.92 8.90
C LYS A 136 19.96 -9.61 8.10
N PHE A 137 20.76 -9.61 7.03
CA PHE A 137 20.93 -8.43 6.19
C PHE A 137 19.64 -8.07 5.42
N GLN A 138 18.80 -9.05 5.05
CA GLN A 138 17.56 -8.78 4.32
C GLN A 138 16.53 -8.05 5.18
N ALA A 139 16.41 -8.42 6.45
CA ALA A 139 15.59 -7.68 7.41
C ALA A 139 16.10 -6.24 7.58
N THR A 140 17.42 -6.07 7.68
CA THR A 140 18.07 -4.75 7.82
C THR A 140 17.81 -3.88 6.58
N ASN A 141 18.02 -4.41 5.38
CA ASN A 141 17.82 -3.71 4.12
C ASN A 141 16.33 -3.38 3.88
N THR A 142 15.42 -4.29 4.22
CA THR A 142 13.98 -4.05 4.13
C THR A 142 13.55 -2.91 5.04
N THR A 143 14.01 -2.93 6.30
CA THR A 143 13.72 -1.88 7.28
C THR A 143 14.24 -0.53 6.79
N TYR A 144 15.48 -0.49 6.28
CA TYR A 144 16.05 0.72 5.69
C TYR A 144 15.19 1.23 4.52
N ALA A 145 14.88 0.36 3.56
CA ALA A 145 14.13 0.75 2.37
C ALA A 145 12.76 1.32 2.73
N ILE A 146 11.98 0.61 3.55
CA ILE A 146 10.62 1.04 3.92
C ILE A 146 10.66 2.34 4.73
N THR A 147 11.53 2.43 5.74
CA THR A 147 11.61 3.61 6.61
C THR A 147 11.95 4.87 5.81
N ASN A 148 12.90 4.77 4.88
CA ASN A 148 13.32 5.92 4.08
C ASN A 148 12.39 6.18 2.90
N LEU A 149 11.71 5.18 2.35
CA LEU A 149 10.79 5.36 1.23
C LEU A 149 9.46 5.99 1.66
N ASN A 150 8.94 5.61 2.85
CA ASN A 150 7.68 6.11 3.37
C ASN A 150 7.66 7.63 3.57
N ALA A 151 8.83 8.27 3.72
CA ALA A 151 8.93 9.72 3.81
C ALA A 151 8.68 10.44 2.47
N TYR A 152 8.69 9.71 1.35
CA TYR A 152 8.71 10.27 0.01
C TYR A 152 7.56 9.78 -0.87
N THR A 153 7.01 8.59 -0.62
CA THR A 153 5.90 8.08 -1.42
C THR A 153 5.08 7.04 -0.68
N SER A 154 3.79 7.05 -0.99
CA SER A 154 2.81 6.06 -0.60
C SER A 154 2.40 5.12 -1.74
N ASN A 155 2.89 5.38 -2.97
CA ASN A 155 2.59 4.60 -4.17
C ASN A 155 3.41 3.31 -4.21
N VAL A 156 3.23 2.46 -3.21
CA VAL A 156 4.06 1.29 -2.96
C VAL A 156 3.19 0.04 -2.87
N LEU A 157 3.44 -0.91 -3.77
CA LEU A 157 2.76 -2.19 -3.88
C LEU A 157 3.77 -3.31 -3.59
N LEU A 158 3.80 -3.75 -2.34
CA LEU A 158 4.70 -4.80 -1.88
C LEU A 158 3.90 -6.02 -1.44
N ILE A 159 4.31 -7.20 -1.90
CA ILE A 159 3.67 -8.48 -1.57
C ILE A 159 4.68 -9.34 -0.79
N LYS A 160 4.31 -9.91 0.35
CA LYS A 160 5.24 -10.79 1.07
C LYS A 160 5.32 -12.14 0.41
N ASN A 161 6.51 -12.74 0.40
CA ASN A 161 6.66 -14.14 -0.04
C ASN A 161 5.80 -15.10 0.80
N SER A 162 5.60 -14.81 2.09
CA SER A 162 4.70 -15.56 2.97
C SER A 162 3.24 -15.50 2.52
N ASP A 163 2.80 -14.39 1.92
CA ASP A 163 1.41 -14.23 1.49
C ASP A 163 1.11 -15.12 0.28
N VAL A 164 2.09 -15.29 -0.61
CA VAL A 164 2.03 -16.23 -1.75
C VAL A 164 2.15 -17.69 -1.29
N GLN A 165 2.91 -17.95 -0.22
CA GLN A 165 2.97 -19.27 0.40
C GLN A 165 1.61 -19.67 1.00
N GLY A 166 0.91 -18.72 1.62
CA GLY A 166 -0.34 -18.95 2.33
C GLY A 166 -0.20 -20.08 3.35
N ASN A 167 -1.19 -20.98 3.39
CA ASN A 167 -1.20 -22.14 4.30
C ASN A 167 -0.62 -23.42 3.67
N ASN A 168 0.14 -23.32 2.58
CA ASN A 168 0.73 -24.49 1.92
C ASN A 168 2.23 -24.62 2.26
N PRO A 169 2.58 -25.35 3.34
CA PRO A 169 3.98 -25.52 3.73
C PRO A 169 4.78 -26.40 2.76
N SER A 170 4.12 -27.10 1.83
CA SER A 170 4.78 -27.96 0.85
C SER A 170 5.35 -27.18 -0.34
N LEU A 171 4.97 -25.91 -0.52
CA LEU A 171 5.55 -25.07 -1.58
C LEU A 171 7.03 -24.81 -1.29
N THR A 172 7.87 -25.13 -2.26
CA THR A 172 9.28 -24.78 -2.24
C THR A 172 9.45 -23.27 -2.43
N LYS A 173 10.58 -22.72 -1.96
CA LYS A 173 10.91 -21.30 -2.19
C LYS A 173 10.91 -20.94 -3.68
N ALA A 174 11.41 -21.84 -4.53
CA ALA A 174 11.44 -21.63 -5.98
C ALA A 174 10.03 -21.50 -6.57
N GLU A 175 9.08 -22.34 -6.14
CA GLU A 175 7.68 -22.24 -6.57
C GLU A 175 7.01 -20.97 -6.04
N ILE A 176 7.36 -20.52 -4.85
CA ILE A 176 6.83 -19.25 -4.28
C ILE A 176 7.35 -18.06 -5.08
N PHE A 177 8.64 -18.04 -5.42
CA PHE A 177 9.21 -16.98 -6.27
C PHE A 177 8.60 -16.99 -7.67
N ASP A 178 8.50 -18.14 -8.34
CA ASP A 178 7.86 -18.23 -9.66
C ASP A 178 6.40 -17.76 -9.65
N LYS A 179 5.64 -18.08 -8.59
CA LYS A 179 4.28 -17.57 -8.40
C LYS A 179 4.26 -16.06 -8.15
N MET A 180 5.19 -15.55 -7.34
CA MET A 180 5.34 -14.12 -7.07
C MET A 180 5.64 -13.34 -8.34
N ASP A 181 6.57 -13.81 -9.16
CA ASP A 181 6.98 -13.15 -10.40
C ASP A 181 5.82 -13.06 -11.39
N LYS A 182 5.04 -14.14 -11.54
CA LYS A 182 3.81 -14.17 -12.35
C LYS A 182 2.74 -13.21 -11.81
N LEU A 183 2.58 -13.15 -10.50
CA LEU A 183 1.63 -12.25 -9.85
C LEU A 183 2.00 -10.78 -10.06
N LEU A 184 3.27 -10.42 -9.82
CA LEU A 184 3.77 -9.06 -10.03
C LEU A 184 3.72 -8.66 -11.51
N CYS A 185 4.04 -9.57 -12.42
CA CYS A 185 3.90 -9.32 -13.86
C CYS A 185 2.45 -9.07 -14.27
N SER A 186 1.52 -9.90 -13.79
CA SER A 186 0.09 -9.74 -14.11
C SER A 186 -0.48 -8.46 -13.50
N LEU A 187 -0.03 -8.09 -12.30
CA LEU A 187 -0.33 -6.80 -11.68
C LEU A 187 0.15 -5.66 -12.59
N ILE A 188 1.43 -5.62 -12.98
CA ILE A 188 1.96 -4.59 -13.88
C ILE A 188 1.13 -4.52 -15.18
N ASN A 189 0.71 -5.65 -15.73
CA ASN A 189 -0.13 -5.70 -16.93
C ASN A 189 -1.49 -5.06 -16.74
N GLU A 190 -2.15 -5.36 -15.63
CA GLU A 190 -3.41 -4.74 -15.30
C GLU A 190 -3.25 -3.22 -15.10
N LEU A 191 -2.20 -2.79 -14.40
CA LEU A 191 -1.89 -1.37 -14.18
C LEU A 191 -1.56 -0.62 -15.46
N VAL A 192 -0.99 -1.29 -16.46
CA VAL A 192 -0.66 -0.69 -17.75
C VAL A 192 -1.88 -0.68 -18.69
N LEU A 193 -2.63 -1.78 -18.76
CA LEU A 193 -3.72 -1.97 -19.72
C LEU A 193 -4.99 -1.24 -19.30
N ASN A 194 -5.42 -1.42 -18.05
CA ASN A 194 -6.70 -0.91 -17.56
C ASN A 194 -6.63 0.53 -17.10
N PHE A 195 -5.43 1.07 -16.90
CA PHE A 195 -5.27 2.44 -16.46
C PHE A 195 -5.10 3.39 -17.63
N ASP A 196 -6.03 4.34 -17.82
CA ASP A 196 -5.87 5.39 -18.82
C ASP A 196 -4.83 6.43 -18.36
N VAL A 197 -3.55 6.05 -18.44
CA VAL A 197 -2.40 6.90 -18.10
C VAL A 197 -2.43 8.27 -18.82
N SER A 198 -3.18 8.40 -19.92
CA SER A 198 -3.33 9.66 -20.64
C SER A 198 -4.10 10.73 -19.86
N GLU A 199 -5.02 10.35 -18.95
CA GLU A 199 -5.71 11.30 -18.05
C GLU A 199 -4.80 11.78 -16.90
N VAL A 200 -3.86 10.93 -16.52
CA VAL A 200 -2.94 11.07 -15.38
C VAL A 200 -1.82 12.04 -15.69
N VAL A 201 -1.35 12.06 -16.94
CA VAL A 201 -0.24 12.89 -17.42
C VAL A 201 -0.69 14.31 -17.77
N ASN A 202 -1.96 14.52 -18.14
CA ASN A 202 -2.41 15.77 -18.78
C ASN A 202 -3.31 16.72 -17.95
N LYS A 203 -3.55 16.51 -16.66
CA LYS A 203 -4.42 17.41 -15.85
C LYS A 203 -3.95 17.62 -14.39
N ASN A 204 -4.43 18.71 -13.77
CA ASN A 204 -4.15 19.21 -12.41
C ASN A 204 -3.84 18.14 -11.34
N GLU A 205 -2.96 18.46 -10.37
CA GLU A 205 -2.51 17.57 -9.27
C GLU A 205 -3.62 16.76 -8.59
N LEU A 206 -4.79 17.35 -8.37
CA LEU A 206 -5.95 16.68 -7.76
C LEU A 206 -6.46 15.46 -8.56
N ILE A 207 -6.37 15.49 -9.89
CA ILE A 207 -6.81 14.37 -10.75
C ILE A 207 -5.74 13.27 -10.76
N TYR A 208 -4.45 13.63 -10.76
CA TYR A 208 -3.33 12.70 -10.67
C TYR A 208 -3.41 11.81 -9.42
N ILE A 209 -3.72 12.43 -8.28
CA ILE A 209 -3.88 11.77 -6.99
C ILE A 209 -5.05 10.76 -7.05
N SER A 210 -6.23 11.20 -7.51
CA SER A 210 -7.41 10.33 -7.65
C SER A 210 -7.19 9.13 -8.59
N SER A 211 -6.38 9.36 -9.63
CA SER A 211 -5.95 8.35 -10.58
C SER A 211 -5.01 7.33 -9.93
N LEU A 212 -3.93 7.77 -9.28
CA LEU A 212 -3.03 6.86 -8.59
C LEU A 212 -3.73 6.02 -7.51
N GLU A 213 -4.75 6.57 -6.86
CA GLU A 213 -5.53 5.85 -5.86
C GLU A 213 -6.45 4.81 -6.46
N ASP A 214 -7.12 5.13 -7.56
CA ASP A 214 -7.91 4.15 -8.30
C ASP A 214 -7.01 3.03 -8.83
N LEU A 215 -5.78 3.35 -9.21
CA LEU A 215 -4.76 2.40 -9.60
C LEU A 215 -4.32 1.51 -8.42
N ILE A 216 -4.02 2.11 -7.27
CA ILE A 216 -3.66 1.39 -6.04
C ILE A 216 -4.84 0.52 -5.56
N PHE A 217 -6.08 1.01 -5.66
CA PHE A 217 -7.28 0.27 -5.29
C PHE A 217 -7.54 -0.92 -6.22
N THR A 218 -7.40 -0.72 -7.53
CA THR A 218 -7.50 -1.80 -8.53
C THR A 218 -6.41 -2.85 -8.29
N SER A 219 -5.16 -2.40 -8.06
CA SER A 219 -4.04 -3.26 -7.68
C SER A 219 -4.38 -4.11 -6.46
N LYS A 220 -4.90 -3.49 -5.40
CA LYS A 220 -5.26 -4.19 -4.15
C LYS A 220 -6.35 -5.22 -4.38
N SER A 221 -7.37 -4.87 -5.18
CA SER A 221 -8.48 -5.78 -5.52
C SER A 221 -7.99 -6.98 -6.33
N TYR A 222 -7.15 -6.74 -7.32
CA TYR A 222 -6.55 -7.78 -8.15
C TYR A 222 -5.64 -8.72 -7.36
N ILE A 223 -4.72 -8.15 -6.57
CA ILE A 223 -3.86 -8.92 -5.66
C ILE A 223 -4.72 -9.77 -4.73
N LEU A 224 -5.78 -9.19 -4.14
CA LEU A 224 -6.66 -9.92 -3.24
C LEU A 224 -7.38 -11.06 -3.95
N GLU A 225 -7.98 -10.84 -5.13
CA GLU A 225 -8.65 -11.89 -5.91
C GLU A 225 -7.70 -13.05 -6.26
N HIS A 226 -6.47 -12.75 -6.69
CA HIS A 226 -5.50 -13.74 -7.15
C HIS A 226 -4.78 -14.45 -5.98
N LEU A 227 -4.63 -13.79 -4.83
CA LEU A 227 -4.14 -14.42 -3.60
C LEU A 227 -5.24 -15.25 -2.91
N LEU A 228 -6.53 -14.89 -3.05
CA LEU A 228 -7.65 -15.68 -2.54
C LEU A 228 -7.89 -16.98 -3.32
N GLY A 229 -7.40 -17.07 -4.57
CA GLY A 229 -7.30 -18.33 -5.33
C GLY A 229 -6.31 -19.35 -4.73
N ILE A 230 -5.56 -18.96 -3.69
CA ILE A 230 -4.67 -19.80 -2.90
C ILE A 230 -5.25 -19.83 -1.46
N ASN A 231 -5.98 -20.90 -1.10
CA ASN A 231 -6.63 -21.05 0.22
C ASN A 231 -5.67 -20.72 1.39
N ASN A 232 -5.88 -19.64 2.14
CA ASN A 232 -6.80 -19.51 3.29
C ASN A 232 -6.51 -18.20 4.06
N SER A 233 -7.55 -17.72 4.74
CA SER A 233 -7.62 -16.82 5.91
C SER A 233 -6.32 -16.24 6.50
N GLU A 234 -6.35 -14.90 6.69
CA GLU A 234 -5.39 -14.04 7.43
C GLU A 234 -4.17 -13.51 6.66
N ASN A 235 -4.38 -12.73 5.60
CA ASN A 235 -3.31 -11.89 5.05
C ASN A 235 -3.55 -10.41 5.35
N LYS A 236 -2.79 -9.89 6.33
CA LYS A 236 -2.48 -8.46 6.44
C LYS A 236 -1.66 -8.06 5.22
N VAL A 237 -2.33 -7.60 4.17
CA VAL A 237 -1.69 -6.80 3.14
C VAL A 237 -1.16 -5.55 3.82
N ILE A 238 0.15 -5.50 4.07
CA ILE A 238 0.85 -4.25 4.41
C ILE A 238 0.90 -3.46 3.11
N THR A 239 -0.19 -2.78 2.82
CA THR A 239 -0.09 -1.49 2.18
C THR A 239 0.70 -0.63 3.16
N ALA A 240 1.64 0.19 2.68
CA ALA A 240 2.19 1.27 3.51
C ALA A 240 1.03 1.94 4.28
N ASP A 241 1.30 2.41 5.50
CA ASP A 241 0.33 3.11 6.34
C ASP A 241 -0.24 4.30 5.54
N THR A 242 -1.30 4.03 4.76
CA THR A 242 -1.87 4.92 3.75
C THR A 242 -2.98 5.77 4.38
N ASN A 243 -3.11 5.68 5.71
CA ASN A 243 -4.19 6.32 6.42
C ASN A 243 -4.06 7.83 6.34
N LEU A 244 -2.83 8.38 6.34
CA LEU A 244 -2.61 9.81 6.19
C LEU A 244 -3.08 10.30 4.81
N GLU A 245 -2.69 9.62 3.73
CA GLU A 245 -3.10 9.99 2.37
C GLU A 245 -4.61 9.80 2.17
N ILE A 246 -5.18 8.72 2.71
CA ILE A 246 -6.64 8.51 2.68
C ILE A 246 -7.36 9.64 3.42
N LEU A 247 -6.84 10.11 4.56
CA LEU A 247 -7.45 11.25 5.25
C LEU A 247 -7.26 12.55 4.49
N GLU A 248 -6.10 12.79 3.89
CA GLU A 248 -5.85 13.95 3.01
C GLU A 248 -6.83 13.98 1.83
N LEU A 249 -7.13 12.84 1.23
CA LEU A 249 -8.16 12.72 0.20
C LEU A 249 -9.57 13.03 0.67
N LEU A 250 -9.94 12.48 1.81
CA LEU A 250 -11.27 12.64 2.38
C LEU A 250 -11.54 14.10 2.77
N LYS A 251 -10.48 14.85 3.09
CA LYS A 251 -10.53 16.30 3.28
C LYS A 251 -10.99 17.04 2.02
N PHE A 252 -10.58 16.58 0.84
CA PHE A 252 -10.98 17.15 -0.45
C PHE A 252 -12.33 16.61 -0.94
N GLN A 253 -12.58 15.31 -0.82
CA GLN A 253 -13.81 14.68 -1.29
C GLN A 253 -14.18 13.47 -0.42
N TYR A 254 -15.19 13.64 0.43
CA TYR A 254 -15.59 12.64 1.42
C TYR A 254 -16.11 11.33 0.79
N GLU A 255 -16.64 11.38 -0.43
CA GLU A 255 -17.23 10.23 -1.12
C GLU A 255 -16.23 9.10 -1.40
N TYR A 256 -14.93 9.37 -1.35
CA TYR A 256 -13.90 8.34 -1.46
C TYR A 256 -13.99 7.28 -0.36
N VAL A 257 -14.63 7.59 0.77
CA VAL A 257 -14.87 6.62 1.85
C VAL A 257 -15.73 5.44 1.40
N TYR A 258 -16.53 5.61 0.33
CA TYR A 258 -17.32 4.50 -0.22
C TYR A 258 -16.49 3.52 -1.04
N ARG A 259 -15.27 3.91 -1.45
CA ARG A 259 -14.35 3.10 -2.24
C ARG A 259 -13.44 2.22 -1.38
N ILE A 260 -13.29 2.51 -0.09
CA ILE A 260 -12.51 1.65 0.82
C ILE A 260 -13.35 0.50 1.38
N SER A 261 -12.71 -0.63 1.68
CA SER A 261 -13.39 -1.80 2.26
C SER A 261 -13.86 -1.52 3.71
N PRO A 262 -14.83 -2.28 4.25
CA PRO A 262 -15.24 -2.15 5.64
C PRO A 262 -14.07 -2.24 6.63
N ARG A 263 -13.16 -3.21 6.44
CA ARG A 263 -11.98 -3.32 7.29
C ARG A 263 -11.05 -2.11 7.18
N ARG A 264 -10.86 -1.57 5.99
CA ARG A 264 -10.07 -0.34 5.80
C ARG A 264 -10.74 0.87 6.45
N PHE A 265 -12.06 0.90 6.47
CA PHE A 265 -12.80 1.92 7.19
C PHE A 265 -12.62 1.81 8.71
N GLU A 266 -12.59 0.59 9.28
CA GLU A 266 -12.25 0.36 10.69
C GLU A 266 -10.82 0.85 11.01
N GLU A 267 -9.83 0.49 10.19
CA GLU A 267 -8.44 0.95 10.30
C GLU A 267 -8.33 2.48 10.26
N LEU A 268 -9.07 3.12 9.35
CA LEU A 268 -9.09 4.56 9.21
C LEU A 268 -9.71 5.26 10.43
N VAL A 269 -10.80 4.71 10.97
CA VAL A 269 -11.42 5.21 12.20
C VAL A 269 -10.44 5.10 13.37
N GLU A 270 -9.76 3.96 13.53
CA GLU A 270 -8.72 3.78 14.53
C GLU A 270 -7.60 4.82 14.38
N TYR A 271 -7.14 5.05 13.15
CA TYR A 271 -6.07 6.00 12.85
C TYR A 271 -6.43 7.44 13.23
N ILE A 272 -7.68 7.89 12.99
CA ILE A 272 -8.15 9.21 13.41
C ILE A 272 -8.03 9.39 14.93
N TYR A 273 -8.37 8.36 15.71
CA TYR A 273 -8.22 8.39 17.17
C TYR A 273 -6.75 8.37 17.60
N LYS A 274 -5.89 7.58 16.93
CA LYS A 274 -4.44 7.63 17.17
C LYS A 274 -3.86 9.02 16.93
N LEU A 275 -4.21 9.65 15.81
CA LEU A 275 -3.79 11.01 15.46
C LEU A 275 -4.27 12.04 16.49
N SER A 276 -5.44 11.81 17.07
CA SER A 276 -5.99 12.64 18.15
C SER A 276 -5.32 12.40 19.51
N GLY A 277 -4.28 11.56 19.56
CA GLY A 277 -3.47 11.29 20.77
C GLY A 277 -4.00 10.18 21.67
N TYR A 278 -5.01 9.42 21.23
CA TYR A 278 -5.55 8.32 22.03
C TYR A 278 -4.75 7.04 21.84
N LYS A 279 -4.67 6.23 22.90
CA LYS A 279 -4.24 4.83 22.78
C LYS A 279 -5.39 4.02 22.19
N THR A 280 -5.10 3.22 21.17
CA THR A 280 -6.11 2.42 20.48
C THR A 280 -5.65 0.99 20.23
N GLU A 281 -6.61 0.10 19.96
CA GLU A 281 -6.39 -1.27 19.51
C GLU A 281 -7.48 -1.64 18.51
N LEU A 282 -7.08 -2.15 17.34
CA LEU A 282 -7.97 -2.69 16.32
C LEU A 282 -8.24 -4.18 16.59
N THR A 283 -9.50 -4.57 16.70
CA THR A 283 -9.87 -5.97 17.00
C THR A 283 -9.65 -6.88 15.79
N LYS A 284 -9.65 -8.21 16.00
CA LYS A 284 -9.45 -9.21 14.94
C LYS A 284 -10.77 -9.51 14.21
N THR A 285 -10.67 -9.84 12.92
CA THR A 285 -11.82 -10.11 12.02
C THR A 285 -12.61 -11.38 12.37
N SER A 286 -12.05 -12.31 13.16
CA SER A 286 -12.76 -13.51 13.61
C SER A 286 -13.05 -13.43 15.11
N ARG A 287 -14.33 -13.63 15.49
CA ARG A 287 -14.86 -13.52 16.87
C ARG A 287 -14.71 -12.11 17.47
N ASP A 288 -15.16 -11.08 16.76
CA ASP A 288 -15.01 -9.68 17.19
C ASP A 288 -15.98 -9.27 18.33
N ASP A 289 -16.91 -10.16 18.71
CA ASP A 289 -17.99 -9.92 19.66
C ASP A 289 -18.70 -8.57 19.45
N GLY A 290 -18.68 -8.03 18.22
CA GLY A 290 -19.28 -6.78 17.74
C GLY A 290 -18.49 -5.49 17.94
N ALA A 291 -17.23 -5.52 18.40
CA ALA A 291 -16.35 -4.35 18.54
C ALA A 291 -15.26 -4.32 17.48
N ASP A 292 -15.07 -3.18 16.79
CA ASP A 292 -14.04 -3.01 15.76
C ASP A 292 -12.79 -2.29 16.29
N VAL A 293 -12.98 -1.27 17.13
CA VAL A 293 -11.89 -0.46 17.71
C VAL A 293 -12.10 -0.25 19.20
N LEU A 294 -11.04 -0.43 19.97
CA LEU A 294 -10.95 -0.10 21.38
C LEU A 294 -10.13 1.19 21.54
N VAL A 295 -10.66 2.15 22.29
CA VAL A 295 -10.01 3.45 22.53
C VAL A 295 -9.93 3.70 24.03
N TRP A 296 -8.72 3.92 24.55
CA TRP A 296 -8.50 4.26 25.96
C TRP A 296 -8.27 5.76 26.11
N THR A 297 -9.17 6.39 26.85
CA THR A 297 -9.04 7.80 27.24
C THR A 297 -8.41 7.88 28.63
N PRO A 298 -7.31 8.63 28.81
CA PRO A 298 -6.71 8.81 30.12
C PRO A 298 -7.68 9.51 31.09
N PRO A 299 -7.63 9.22 32.39
CA PRO A 299 -8.50 9.84 33.37
C PRO A 299 -8.20 11.36 33.47
N PRO A 300 -9.20 12.22 33.69
CA PRO A 300 -8.99 13.67 33.81
C PRO A 300 -8.05 14.08 34.96
N VAL A 301 -7.98 13.27 36.03
CA VAL A 301 -7.16 13.56 37.21
C VAL A 301 -6.47 12.28 37.74
N LEU A 302 -7.24 11.32 38.25
CA LEU A 302 -6.78 10.08 38.88
C LEU A 302 -7.81 8.97 38.60
N GLY A 303 -7.35 7.72 38.44
CA GLY A 303 -8.20 6.55 38.22
C GLY A 303 -7.74 5.68 37.06
N ASP A 304 -8.58 4.74 36.65
CA ASP A 304 -8.36 3.91 35.48
C ASP A 304 -8.72 4.65 34.19
N SER A 305 -8.17 4.21 33.05
CA SER A 305 -8.53 4.76 31.74
C SER A 305 -9.94 4.36 31.36
N PHE A 306 -10.67 5.28 30.73
CA PHE A 306 -12.02 5.03 30.22
C PHE A 306 -11.94 4.29 28.90
N LEU A 307 -12.60 3.14 28.80
CA LEU A 307 -12.67 2.35 27.59
C LEU A 307 -13.88 2.74 26.76
N THR A 308 -13.62 3.20 25.53
CA THR A 308 -14.64 3.36 24.50
C THR A 308 -14.56 2.20 23.51
N VAL A 309 -15.68 1.50 23.30
CA VAL A 309 -15.84 0.54 22.21
C VAL A 309 -16.46 1.23 21.02
N ILE A 310 -15.87 1.04 19.85
CA ILE A 310 -16.34 1.62 18.59
C ILE A 310 -16.67 0.50 17.63
N GLN A 311 -17.83 0.60 17.00
CA GLN A 311 -18.19 -0.19 15.83
C GLN A 311 -18.28 0.71 14.61
N ALA A 312 -17.64 0.31 13.52
CA ALA A 312 -17.55 1.05 12.27
C ALA A 312 -18.34 0.31 11.17
N LYS A 313 -19.38 0.94 10.64
CA LYS A 313 -20.22 0.39 9.55
C LYS A 313 -20.02 1.18 8.27
N ARG A 314 -19.27 0.61 7.33
CA ARG A 314 -19.15 1.15 5.96
C ARG A 314 -20.35 0.70 5.12
N TYR A 315 -21.36 1.56 5.00
CA TYR A 315 -22.53 1.33 4.15
C TYR A 315 -22.59 2.24 2.93
N ALA A 316 -23.27 1.76 1.90
CA ALA A 316 -23.57 2.58 0.73
C ALA A 316 -24.49 3.73 1.15
N LYS A 317 -24.42 4.87 0.48
CA LYS A 317 -25.15 6.10 0.85
C LYS A 317 -26.66 5.89 1.09
N LYS A 318 -27.29 4.95 0.38
CA LYS A 318 -28.73 4.63 0.49
C LYS A 318 -29.08 3.62 1.59
N ASN A 319 -28.09 2.94 2.16
CA ASN A 319 -28.28 1.92 3.18
C ASN A 319 -27.98 2.52 4.54
N HIS A 320 -29.01 2.67 5.36
CA HIS A 320 -28.90 3.30 6.67
C HIS A 320 -28.79 2.26 7.78
N VAL A 321 -28.01 2.58 8.82
CA VAL A 321 -27.89 1.73 10.00
C VAL A 321 -29.23 1.67 10.73
N GLY A 322 -29.68 0.44 10.97
CA GLY A 322 -30.94 0.07 11.59
C GLY A 322 -30.82 -0.10 13.11
N SER A 323 -31.98 -0.17 13.77
CA SER A 323 -32.03 -0.36 15.23
C SER A 323 -31.50 -1.71 15.71
N ALA A 324 -31.45 -2.73 14.83
CA ALA A 324 -30.91 -4.04 15.17
C ALA A 324 -29.41 -3.97 15.49
N GLU A 325 -28.65 -3.29 14.64
CA GLU A 325 -27.20 -3.13 14.78
C GLU A 325 -26.84 -2.31 16.02
N VAL A 326 -27.63 -1.26 16.30
CA VAL A 326 -27.48 -0.47 17.53
C VAL A 326 -27.68 -1.34 18.78
N ARG A 327 -28.66 -2.26 18.76
CA ARG A 327 -28.89 -3.18 19.90
C ARG A 327 -27.80 -4.22 20.05
N GLU A 328 -27.26 -4.72 18.94
CA GLU A 328 -26.19 -5.72 18.92
C GLU A 328 -24.93 -5.19 19.62
N LEU A 329 -24.58 -3.93 19.34
CA LEU A 329 -23.42 -3.25 19.92
C LEU A 329 -23.47 -3.15 21.47
N MET A 330 -24.67 -3.17 22.07
CA MET A 330 -24.79 -3.23 23.53
C MET A 330 -24.30 -4.54 24.12
N GLY A 331 -24.43 -5.65 23.38
CA GLY A 331 -23.86 -6.94 23.79
C GLY A 331 -22.34 -6.87 23.87
N SER A 332 -21.72 -6.28 22.86
CA SER A 332 -20.27 -6.03 22.79
C SER A 332 -19.79 -5.18 23.96
N SER A 333 -20.49 -4.08 24.25
CA SER A 333 -20.16 -3.18 25.36
C SER A 333 -20.05 -3.90 26.70
N GLN A 334 -20.97 -4.84 26.99
CA GLN A 334 -20.94 -5.59 28.24
C GLN A 334 -19.76 -6.55 28.31
N LEU A 335 -19.43 -7.21 27.19
CA LEU A 335 -18.31 -8.14 27.14
C LEU A 335 -16.97 -7.44 27.38
N PHE A 336 -16.76 -6.30 26.72
CA PHE A 336 -15.54 -5.50 26.88
C PHE A 336 -15.54 -4.64 28.14
N LYS A 337 -16.64 -4.58 28.91
CA LYS A 337 -16.83 -3.69 30.06
C LYS A 337 -16.55 -2.23 29.71
N ALA A 338 -17.06 -1.79 28.56
CA ALA A 338 -16.83 -0.45 28.04
C ALA A 338 -17.59 0.61 28.84
N ASP A 339 -16.95 1.73 29.15
CA ASP A 339 -17.56 2.90 29.77
C ASP A 339 -18.42 3.68 28.77
N LYS A 340 -18.04 3.61 27.50
CA LYS A 340 -18.68 4.34 26.41
C LYS A 340 -18.74 3.50 25.13
N VAL A 341 -19.76 3.76 24.33
CA VAL A 341 -20.03 3.03 23.10
C VAL A 341 -20.29 4.01 21.97
N GLN A 342 -19.65 3.77 20.83
CA GLN A 342 -19.79 4.59 19.63
C GLN A 342 -20.10 3.71 18.42
N LEU A 343 -20.98 4.20 17.56
CA LEU A 343 -21.22 3.62 16.24
C LEU A 343 -20.90 4.68 15.18
N VAL A 344 -19.89 4.39 14.35
CA VAL A 344 -19.45 5.26 13.26
C VAL A 344 -19.95 4.67 11.94
N THR A 345 -20.57 5.49 11.07
CA THR A 345 -20.98 5.02 9.73
C THR A 345 -20.66 6.00 8.62
N THR A 346 -20.39 5.48 7.41
CA THR A 346 -20.26 6.26 6.16
C THR A 346 -21.61 6.74 5.60
N SER A 347 -22.72 6.30 6.19
CA SER A 347 -24.07 6.57 5.70
C SER A 347 -24.85 7.46 6.69
N ASP A 348 -26.11 7.11 6.97
CA ASP A 348 -26.96 7.76 7.94
C ASP A 348 -27.63 6.71 8.82
N PHE A 349 -28.34 7.17 9.85
CA PHE A 349 -29.08 6.34 10.80
C PHE A 349 -30.58 6.42 10.53
N THR A 350 -31.26 5.29 10.62
CA THR A 350 -32.74 5.28 10.59
C THR A 350 -33.31 5.94 11.85
N LYS A 351 -34.53 6.52 11.78
CA LYS A 351 -35.18 7.10 12.96
C LYS A 351 -35.28 6.12 14.16
N PRO A 352 -35.62 4.83 13.96
CA PRO A 352 -35.60 3.87 15.05
C PRO A 352 -34.19 3.64 15.63
N ALA A 353 -33.14 3.65 14.81
CA ALA A 353 -31.76 3.53 15.28
C ALA A 353 -31.37 4.69 16.20
N ILE A 354 -31.72 5.93 15.81
CA ILE A 354 -31.48 7.14 16.62
C ILE A 354 -32.21 7.06 17.97
N SER A 355 -33.49 6.69 17.98
CA SER A 355 -34.26 6.52 19.23
C SER A 355 -33.66 5.43 20.12
N THR A 356 -33.20 4.32 19.53
CA THR A 356 -32.56 3.21 20.26
C THR A 356 -31.24 3.66 20.88
N ALA A 357 -30.39 4.33 20.10
CA ALA A 357 -29.10 4.81 20.57
C ALA A 357 -29.24 5.81 21.73
N LYS A 358 -30.23 6.72 21.65
CA LYS A 358 -30.54 7.64 22.75
C LYS A 358 -30.94 6.93 24.03
N ALA A 359 -31.78 5.89 23.93
CA ALA A 359 -32.20 5.11 25.10
C ALA A 359 -31.03 4.33 25.73
N GLN A 360 -30.10 3.86 24.89
CA GLN A 360 -28.96 3.04 25.30
C GLN A 360 -27.67 3.85 25.56
N LYS A 361 -27.71 5.19 25.40
CA LYS A 361 -26.56 6.10 25.52
C LYS A 361 -25.39 5.73 24.60
N ILE A 362 -25.71 5.32 23.37
CA ILE A 362 -24.73 5.07 22.31
C ILE A 362 -24.55 6.36 21.51
N ASP A 363 -23.30 6.76 21.33
CA ASP A 363 -22.93 7.89 20.49
C ASP A 363 -22.95 7.47 19.02
N LEU A 364 -23.79 8.14 18.23
CA LEU A 364 -23.88 7.93 16.78
C LEU A 364 -23.04 8.98 16.08
N ILE A 365 -22.08 8.53 15.26
CA ILE A 365 -21.17 9.39 14.53
C ILE A 365 -21.35 9.13 13.04
N LYS A 366 -21.61 10.18 12.28
CA LYS A 366 -21.57 10.09 10.83
C LYS A 366 -20.20 10.52 10.36
N PHE A 367 -19.57 9.68 9.57
CA PHE A 367 -18.17 9.87 9.21
C PHE A 367 -17.91 11.21 8.49
N TYR A 368 -18.87 11.69 7.68
CA TYR A 368 -18.75 12.99 7.03
C TYR A 368 -18.76 14.18 8.00
N GLU A 369 -19.31 14.02 9.22
CA GLU A 369 -19.27 15.04 10.28
C GLU A 369 -17.87 15.16 10.90
N LEU A 370 -17.03 14.13 10.76
CA LEU A 370 -15.63 14.16 11.21
C LEU A 370 -14.71 14.96 10.27
N ASN A 371 -15.20 15.44 9.13
CA ASN A 371 -14.37 16.12 8.13
C ASN A 371 -13.66 17.38 8.68
N GLU A 372 -14.35 18.18 9.49
CA GLU A 372 -13.72 19.36 10.12
C GLU A 372 -12.66 18.97 11.16
N THR A 373 -12.88 17.87 11.89
CA THR A 373 -11.88 17.32 12.80
C THR A 373 -10.65 16.81 12.03
N ILE A 374 -10.86 16.08 10.93
CA ILE A 374 -9.81 15.60 10.04
C ILE A 374 -9.00 16.77 9.46
N LYS A 375 -9.67 17.85 9.04
CA LYS A 375 -9.02 19.07 8.55
C LYS A 375 -8.06 19.70 9.55
N ASN A 376 -8.44 19.71 10.83
CA ASN A 376 -7.64 20.30 11.92
C ASN A 376 -6.52 19.38 12.41
N LEU A 377 -6.66 18.06 12.29
CA LEU A 377 -5.64 17.09 12.69
C LEU A 377 -4.47 16.99 11.71
N ILE A 378 -4.68 17.38 10.45
CA ILE A 378 -3.72 17.27 9.33
C ILE A 378 -3.41 18.67 8.77
N ALA A 379 -3.45 19.70 9.62
CA ALA A 379 -2.99 21.06 9.31
C ALA A 379 -1.61 21.27 9.94
#